data_AF-A0A0V1DNR1-F1
#
_entry.id   AF-A0A0V1DNR1-F1
#
_cell.length_a   1.000
_cell.length_b   1.000
_cell.length_c   1.000
_cell.angle_alpha   90.00
_cell.angle_beta   90.00
_cell.angle_gamma   90.00
#
_symmetry.space_group_name_H-M   'P 1'
#
loop_
_entity.id
_entity.type
_entity.pdbx_description
1 polymer ?
#
loop_
_entity_poly.entity_id
_entity_poly.type
_entity_poly.pdbx_seq_one_letter_code
_entity_poly.pdbx_strand_id
1 'polypeptide(L)'
;MIKSELRKYKHLPYIVCTISEILKEKDAVGAENVANTDKLDSADEQNYGDELIVVKALSRFTIIVPNAGFMKPGVLKVGDLVAISRKKLKLVELLPSEYDPRVK
;
A
#
# COMPACT_ATOMS: atom_id res chain seq x y z
N MET A 1 -16.52 7.80 5.67
CA MET A 1 -15.72 7.50 6.88
C MET A 1 -14.22 7.48 6.61
N ILE A 2 -13.75 6.77 5.57
CA ILE A 2 -12.31 6.59 5.23
C ILE A 2 -11.54 7.91 5.02
N LYS A 3 -12.16 8.92 4.38
CA LYS A 3 -11.52 10.23 4.12
C LYS A 3 -11.16 11.01 5.40
N SER A 4 -11.89 10.77 6.51
CA SER A 4 -11.61 11.42 7.80
C SER A 4 -10.38 10.81 8.48
N GLU A 5 -10.25 9.49 8.42
CA GLU A 5 -9.08 8.77 8.94
C GLU A 5 -7.81 9.05 8.12
N LEU A 6 -7.93 9.11 6.79
CA LEU A 6 -6.79 9.43 5.90
C LEU A 6 -6.20 10.82 6.19
N ARG A 7 -7.04 11.77 6.61
CA ARG A 7 -6.61 13.12 7.01
C ARG A 7 -5.70 13.12 8.23
N LYS A 8 -5.81 12.14 9.13
CA LYS A 8 -4.88 11.96 10.27
C LYS A 8 -3.49 11.51 9.82
N TYR A 9 -3.41 10.78 8.71
CA TYR A 9 -2.14 10.23 8.18
C TYR A 9 -1.49 11.11 7.13
N LYS A 10 -2.25 12.02 6.52
CA LYS A 10 -1.78 13.06 5.60
C LYS A 10 -1.16 14.24 6.35
N HIS A 11 -0.10 13.96 7.11
CA HIS A 11 0.76 14.98 7.72
C HIS A 11 2.18 14.82 7.18
N LEU A 12 2.85 15.93 6.92
CA LEU A 12 4.28 15.90 6.65
C LEU A 12 5.04 15.59 7.95
N PRO A 13 6.19 14.91 7.88
CA PRO A 13 6.84 14.35 6.68
C PRO A 13 6.31 12.94 6.32
N TYR A 14 6.16 12.69 5.02
CA TYR A 14 5.94 11.35 4.45
C TYR A 14 7.21 10.82 3.78
N ILE A 15 7.28 9.50 3.61
CA ILE A 15 8.34 8.80 2.88
C ILE A 15 7.81 8.55 1.47
N VAL A 16 8.60 8.92 0.46
CA VAL A 16 8.30 8.62 -0.94
C VAL A 16 8.84 7.23 -1.27
N CYS A 17 7.97 6.39 -1.81
CA CYS A 17 8.28 5.02 -2.19
C CYS A 17 7.74 4.72 -3.59
N THR A 18 8.33 3.71 -4.23
CA THR A 18 7.83 3.15 -5.50
C THR A 18 7.13 1.82 -5.22
N ILE A 19 6.02 1.55 -5.92
CA ILE A 19 5.38 0.24 -5.88
C ILE A 19 6.21 -0.76 -6.68
N SER A 20 6.67 -1.82 -6.01
CA SER A 20 7.40 -2.91 -6.65
C SER A 20 6.44 -3.99 -7.15
N GLU A 21 5.50 -4.42 -6.31
CA GLU A 21 4.57 -5.51 -6.60
C GLU A 21 3.23 -5.27 -5.89
N ILE A 22 2.16 -5.81 -6.48
CA ILE A 22 0.82 -5.84 -5.89
C ILE A 22 0.38 -7.30 -5.86
N LEU A 23 0.29 -7.87 -4.66
CA LEU A 23 -0.09 -9.25 -4.44
C LEU A 23 -1.59 -9.31 -4.14
N LYS A 24 -2.28 -10.22 -4.81
CA LYS A 24 -3.68 -10.54 -4.52
C LYS A 24 -3.72 -11.87 -3.79
N GLU A 25 -4.60 -11.98 -2.80
CA GLU A 25 -4.74 -13.18 -1.95
C GLU A 25 -4.96 -14.47 -2.75
N LYS A 26 -5.53 -14.39 -3.97
CA LYS A 26 -5.71 -15.55 -4.87
C LYS A 26 -4.41 -16.14 -5.43
N ASP A 27 -3.28 -15.44 -5.33
CA ASP A 27 -1.96 -15.95 -5.73
C ASP A 27 -1.21 -16.61 -4.55
N ALA A 28 -1.80 -16.64 -3.34
CA ALA A 28 -1.26 -17.31 -2.15
C ALA A 28 -1.56 -18.82 -2.11
N VAL A 29 -1.76 -19.47 -3.27
CA VAL A 29 -1.91 -20.92 -3.38
C VAL A 29 -0.53 -21.58 -3.24
N GLY A 30 -0.09 -21.76 -2.00
CA GLY A 30 1.16 -22.44 -1.66
C GLY A 30 1.66 -22.21 -0.23
N ALA A 31 1.05 -21.29 0.54
CA ALA A 31 1.45 -21.01 1.92
C ALA A 31 0.54 -21.73 2.93
N GLU A 32 0.53 -23.06 2.88
CA GLU A 32 -0.18 -23.90 3.86
C GLU A 32 0.49 -23.97 5.24
N ASN A 33 1.52 -23.17 5.55
CA ASN A 33 2.28 -23.32 6.80
C ASN A 33 2.85 -22.03 7.40
N VAL A 34 2.03 -21.02 7.72
CA VAL A 34 2.41 -20.08 8.79
C VAL A 34 1.20 -19.76 9.66
N ALA A 35 1.05 -20.57 10.71
CA ALA A 35 0.24 -20.24 11.87
C ALA A 35 0.75 -18.93 12.50
N ASN A 36 0.08 -17.83 12.18
CA ASN A 36 -0.08 -16.62 12.99
C ASN A 36 -1.16 -15.73 12.32
N THR A 37 -2.33 -16.33 12.05
CA THR A 37 -3.55 -15.60 11.70
C THR A 37 -4.23 -15.13 12.98
N ASP A 38 -3.60 -14.20 13.69
CA ASP A 38 -4.33 -13.47 14.72
C ASP A 38 -5.23 -12.44 14.02
N LYS A 39 -6.51 -12.82 13.91
CA LYS A 39 -7.69 -12.05 13.47
C LYS A 39 -7.91 -11.94 11.96
N LEU A 40 -8.15 -13.08 11.33
CA LEU A 40 -8.98 -13.19 10.12
C LEU A 40 -10.28 -13.89 10.49
N ASP A 41 -11.11 -13.24 11.31
CA ASP A 41 -12.46 -13.71 11.59
C ASP A 41 -13.36 -12.49 11.76
N SER A 42 -13.90 -12.02 10.65
CA SER A 42 -15.17 -11.28 10.58
C SER A 42 -15.60 -11.26 9.13
N ALA A 43 -16.59 -12.09 8.85
CA ALA A 43 -17.40 -12.10 7.65
C ALA A 43 -17.76 -10.68 7.19
N ASP A 44 -17.55 -10.42 5.89
CA ASP A 44 -18.56 -9.85 5.02
C ASP A 44 -18.09 -9.98 3.57
N GLU A 45 -18.87 -10.70 2.76
CA GLU A 45 -18.77 -10.82 1.32
C GLU A 45 -19.06 -9.48 0.62
N GLN A 46 -18.25 -8.46 0.87
CA GLN A 46 -18.11 -7.30 0.02
C GLN A 46 -16.65 -6.87 -0.03
N ASN A 47 -16.04 -7.15 -1.18
CA ASN A 47 -15.11 -6.29 -1.92
C ASN A 47 -14.24 -5.33 -1.07
N TYR A 48 -12.90 -5.39 -1.25
CA TYR A 48 -11.88 -4.39 -0.83
C TYR A 48 -10.87 -4.79 0.27
N GLY A 49 -10.63 -6.07 0.54
CA GLY A 49 -9.42 -6.57 1.25
C GLY A 49 -9.06 -7.93 0.64
N ASP A 50 -7.84 -8.33 0.33
CA ASP A 50 -6.53 -7.89 0.82
C ASP A 50 -5.53 -7.80 -0.33
N GLU A 51 -5.42 -6.63 -0.96
CA GLU A 51 -4.28 -6.35 -1.85
C GLU A 51 -3.08 -5.97 -0.96
N LEU A 52 -2.05 -6.82 -0.94
CA LEU A 52 -0.80 -6.51 -0.27
C LEU A 52 0.10 -5.79 -1.27
N ILE A 53 0.59 -4.61 -0.88
CA ILE A 53 1.43 -3.79 -1.74
C ILE A 53 2.86 -3.86 -1.22
N VAL A 54 3.76 -4.32 -2.09
CA VAL A 54 5.20 -4.30 -1.83
C VAL A 54 5.74 -2.97 -2.31
N VAL A 55 6.27 -2.17 -1.38
CA VAL A 55 6.81 -0.84 -1.64
C VAL A 55 8.30 -0.81 -1.37
N LYS A 56 9.04 -0.13 -2.25
CA LYS A 56 10.47 0.10 -2.12
C LYS A 56 10.72 1.57 -1.82
N ALA A 57 11.35 1.85 -0.69
CA ALA A 57 11.73 3.21 -0.34
C ALA A 57 13.08 3.59 -0.96
N LEU A 58 13.29 4.91 -1.11
CA LEU A 58 14.57 5.48 -1.54
C LEU A 58 15.76 5.06 -0.67
N SER A 59 15.51 4.80 0.62
CA SER A 59 16.52 4.32 1.57
C SER A 59 16.81 2.81 1.45
N ARG A 60 16.37 2.19 0.35
CA ARG A 60 16.63 0.78 -0.03
C ARG A 60 16.02 -0.27 0.91
N PHE A 61 15.06 0.09 1.75
CA PHE A 61 14.22 -0.88 2.46
C PHE A 61 12.95 -1.20 1.67
N THR A 62 12.52 -2.45 1.77
CA THR A 62 11.30 -2.98 1.16
C THR A 62 10.32 -3.33 2.28
N ILE A 63 9.08 -2.87 2.15
CA ILE A 63 8.04 -3.06 3.17
C ILE A 63 6.79 -3.59 2.47
N ILE A 64 6.09 -4.51 3.13
CA ILE A 64 4.77 -4.98 2.69
C ILE A 64 3.72 -4.18 3.47
N VAL A 65 2.80 -3.54 2.76
CA VAL A 65 1.75 -2.71 3.35
C VAL A 65 0.38 -3.17 2.83
N PRO A 66 -0.60 -3.45 3.70
CA PRO A 66 -1.95 -3.79 3.25
C PRO A 66 -2.66 -2.57 2.67
N ASN A 67 -3.37 -2.75 1.54
CA ASN A 67 -4.27 -1.76 0.99
C ASN A 67 -5.56 -1.72 1.83
N ALA A 68 -5.53 -1.01 2.97
CA ALA A 68 -6.66 -0.90 3.90
C ALA A 68 -7.81 0.00 3.39
N GLY A 69 -8.19 -0.13 2.11
CA GLY A 69 -9.26 0.63 1.47
C GLY A 69 -8.97 2.12 1.27
N PHE A 70 -7.71 2.56 1.46
CA PHE A 70 -7.31 3.96 1.24
C PHE A 70 -7.24 4.32 -0.24
N MET A 71 -6.97 3.34 -1.10
CA MET A 71 -6.93 3.49 -2.55
C MET A 71 -7.82 2.43 -3.19
N LYS A 72 -8.55 2.82 -4.24
CA LYS A 72 -9.37 1.86 -4.98
C LYS A 72 -8.45 0.83 -5.66
N PRO A 73 -8.78 -0.47 -5.58
CA PRO A 73 -8.05 -1.51 -6.29
C PRO A 73 -8.08 -1.22 -7.79
N GLY A 74 -6.95 -1.41 -8.47
CA GLY A 74 -6.79 -1.12 -9.89
C GLY A 74 -6.41 0.32 -10.25
N VAL A 75 -6.44 1.26 -9.30
CA VAL A 75 -5.85 2.61 -9.52
C VAL A 75 -4.32 2.54 -9.46
N LEU A 76 -3.79 1.71 -8.56
CA LEU A 76 -2.36 1.55 -8.36
C LEU A 76 -1.77 0.63 -9.41
N LYS A 77 -0.64 1.03 -9.99
CA LYS A 77 0.15 0.23 -10.90
C LYS A 77 1.56 0.03 -10.34
N VAL A 78 2.20 -1.04 -10.80
CA VAL A 78 3.62 -1.27 -10.53
C VAL A 78 4.44 -0.12 -11.13
N GLY A 79 5.38 0.42 -10.37
CA GLY A 79 6.19 1.59 -10.76
C GLY A 79 5.63 2.94 -10.33
N ASP A 80 4.41 3.01 -9.80
CA ASP A 80 3.84 4.26 -9.32
C ASP A 80 4.57 4.78 -8.06
N LEU A 81 4.62 6.11 -7.94
CA LEU A 81 5.14 6.80 -6.76
C LEU A 81 4.03 6.98 -5.73
N VAL A 82 4.29 6.56 -4.50
CA VAL A 82 3.34 6.65 -3.39
C VAL A 82 3.95 7.29 -2.17
N ALA A 83 3.13 8.02 -1.43
CA ALA A 83 3.49 8.60 -0.14
C ALA A 83 3.08 7.66 1.01
N ILE A 84 4.02 7.41 1.92
CA ILE A 84 3.81 6.58 3.10
C ILE A 84 4.03 7.40 4.37
N SER A 85 3.16 7.22 5.37
CA SER A 85 3.32 7.88 6.67
C SER A 85 4.52 7.30 7.44
N ARG A 86 5.44 8.18 7.90
CA ARG A 86 6.68 7.76 8.58
C ARG A 86 6.46 6.93 9.85
N LYS A 87 5.45 7.26 10.66
CA LYS A 87 5.24 6.61 11.98
C LYS A 87 4.50 5.29 11.91
N LYS A 88 3.51 5.20 11.03
CA LYS A 88 2.60 4.03 10.96
C LYS A 88 2.77 3.19 9.70
N LEU A 89 3.65 3.60 8.79
CA LEU A 89 3.93 2.90 7.52
C LEU A 89 2.67 2.58 6.73
N LYS A 90 1.71 3.52 6.72
CA LYS A 90 0.47 3.41 5.95
C LYS A 90 0.57 4.18 4.65
N LEU A 91 -0.04 3.64 3.59
CA LEU A 91 -0.19 4.33 2.32
C LEU A 91 -1.15 5.52 2.49
N VAL A 92 -0.70 6.71 2.09
CA VAL A 92 -1.42 7.97 2.30
C VAL A 92 -2.04 8.45 1.00
N GLU A 93 -1.24 8.54 -0.06
CA GLU A 93 -1.68 9.04 -1.36
C GLU A 93 -0.77 8.56 -2.50
N LEU A 94 -1.33 8.56 -3.71
CA LEU A 94 -0.59 8.44 -4.96
C LEU A 94 0.00 9.80 -5.31
N LEU A 95 1.30 9.82 -5.61
CA LEU A 95 2.02 11.00 -6.04
C LEU A 95 2.03 11.06 -7.58
N PRO A 96 2.08 12.27 -8.17
CA PRO A 96 2.29 12.40 -9.61
C PRO A 96 3.65 11.80 -9.99
N SER A 97 3.73 11.23 -11.19
CA SER A 97 4.98 10.75 -11.75
C SER A 97 5.98 11.91 -11.87
N GLU A 98 7.18 11.70 -11.35
CA GLU A 98 8.27 12.66 -11.46
C GLU A 98 9.10 12.34 -12.71
N TYR A 99 9.42 13.38 -13.48
CA TYR A 99 10.31 13.29 -14.64
C TYR A 99 11.64 13.95 -14.32
N ASP A 100 12.70 13.52 -15.01
CA ASP A 100 14.00 14.18 -14.92
C ASP A 100 13.83 15.67 -15.29
N PRO A 101 14.31 16.62 -14.46
CA PRO A 101 14.17 18.05 -14.74
C PRO A 101 14.74 18.51 -16.10
N ARG A 102 15.60 17.70 -16.72
CA ARG A 102 16.19 17.95 -18.05
C ARG A 102 15.21 17.59 -19.19
N VAL A 103 14.23 16.75 -18.92
CA VAL A 103 13.16 16.37 -19.83
C VAL A 103 11.97 17.30 -19.58
N LYS A 104 12.02 18.51 -20.14
CA LYS A 104 10.87 19.40 -20.22
C LYS A 104 9.98 19.06 -21.40
#